data_AF-A0A7Y1V3D6-F1
#
_entry.id   AF-A0A7Y1V3D6-F1
#
_cell.length_a   1.000
_cell.length_b   1.000
_cell.length_c   1.000
_cell.angle_alpha   90.00
_cell.angle_beta   90.00
_cell.angle_gamma   90.00
#
_symmetry.space_group_name_H-M   'P 1'
#
loop_
_entity.id
_entity.type
_entity.pdbx_description
1 polymer ?
#
loop_
_entity_poly.entity_id
_entity_poly.type
_entity_poly.pdbx_seq_one_letter_code
_entity_poly.pdbx_strand_id
1 'polypeptide(L)' 'MDYGYIKVTHWLRKRRGYLINKKKVYRLMKDHKLLNSNRLIQRQPRLWVAGTSSPTR' A
#
# COMPACT_ATOMS: atom_id res chain seq x y z
N MET A 1 6.39 -3.13 -10.73
CA MET A 1 7.14 -3.26 -9.46
C MET A 1 6.93 -2.01 -8.63
N ASP A 2 5.99 -2.06 -7.69
CA ASP A 2 5.65 -0.95 -6.80
C ASP A 2 6.65 -0.87 -5.64
N TYR A 3 7.69 -0.05 -5.79
CA TYR A 3 8.68 0.15 -4.73
C TYR A 3 8.25 1.28 -3.80
N GLY A 4 7.73 0.93 -2.62
CA GLY A 4 7.52 1.90 -1.55
C GLY A 4 8.84 2.50 -1.04
N TYR A 5 8.75 3.65 -0.35
CA TYR A 5 9.91 4.40 0.16
C TYR A 5 10.86 3.56 1.04
N ILE A 6 10.34 2.51 1.70
CA ILE A 6 11.14 1.56 2.48
C ILE A 6 12.14 0.81 1.58
N LYS A 7 11.67 0.27 0.45
CA LYS A 7 12.51 -0.48 -0.49
C LYS A 7 13.53 0.43 -1.17
N VAL A 8 13.10 1.65 -1.55
CA VAL A 8 13.98 2.67 -2.11
C VAL A 8 15.06 3.08 -1.13
N THR A 9 14.72 3.26 0.16
CA THR A 9 15.71 3.57 1.20
C THR A 9 16.74 2.45 1.34
N HIS A 10 16.30 1.19 1.36
CA HIS A 10 17.24 0.06 1.44
C HIS A 10 18.16 0.00 0.22
N TRP A 11 17.63 0.21 -0.98
CA TRP A 11 18.40 0.23 -2.21
C TRP A 11 19.43 1.37 -2.24
N LEU A 12 19.04 2.59 -1.86
CA LEU A 12 19.94 3.76 -1.80
C LEU A 12 21.11 3.53 -0.82
N ARG A 13 20.85 2.88 0.31
CA ARG A 13 21.89 2.58 1.30
C ARG A 13 22.80 1.45 0.84
N LYS A 14 22.21 0.33 0.41
CA LYS A 14 22.96 -0.90 0.09
C LYS A 14 23.71 -0.81 -1.23
N ARG A 15 23.11 -0.20 -2.26
CA ARG A 15 23.62 -0.27 -3.64
C ARG A 15 24.30 1.01 -4.11
N ARG A 16 23.99 2.13 -3.45
CA ARG A 16 24.56 3.44 -3.77
C ARG A 16 25.36 4.06 -2.62
N GLY A 17 25.37 3.43 -1.43
CA GLY A 17 26.15 3.91 -0.28
C GLY A 17 25.66 5.21 0.35
N TYR A 18 24.45 5.68 0.03
CA TYR A 18 23.98 6.96 0.56
C TYR A 18 23.61 6.87 2.04
N LEU A 19 24.10 7.82 2.85
CA LEU A 19 23.66 8.03 4.23
C LEU A 19 22.36 8.87 4.27
N ILE A 20 21.28 8.33 3.71
CA ILE A 20 19.98 9.00 3.60
C ILE A 20 18.99 8.50 4.64
N ASN A 21 18.25 9.43 5.25
CA ASN A 21 17.18 9.12 6.19
C ASN A 21 15.89 8.74 5.43
N LYS A 22 15.13 7.76 5.96
CA LYS A 22 13.79 7.38 5.49
C LYS A 22 12.87 8.59 5.27
N LYS A 23 12.92 9.60 6.15
CA LYS A 23 12.08 10.82 6.04
C LYS A 23 12.42 11.64 4.79
N LYS A 24 13.71 11.74 4.42
CA LYS A 24 14.14 12.41 3.17
C LYS A 24 13.66 11.64 1.94
N VAL A 25 13.80 10.31 1.94
CA VAL A 25 13.33 9.46 0.84
C VAL A 25 11.82 9.62 0.65
N TYR A 26 11.06 9.59 1.74
CA TYR A 26 9.61 9.83 1.70
C TYR A 26 9.28 11.21 1.12
N ARG A 27 9.95 12.28 1.57
CA ARG A 27 9.71 13.64 1.06
C ARG A 27 9.97 13.75 -0.43
N LEU A 28 11.12 13.25 -0.90
CA LEU A 28 11.45 13.25 -2.33
C LEU A 28 10.41 12.47 -3.13
N MET A 29 10.06 11.26 -2.70
CA MET A 29 9.04 10.47 -3.40
C MET A 29 7.66 11.15 -3.38
N LYS A 30 7.30 11.86 -2.30
CA LYS A 30 6.05 12.62 -2.20
C LYS A 30 6.04 13.81 -3.16
N ASP A 31 7.10 14.61 -3.16
CA ASP A 31 7.24 15.81 -3.99
C ASP A 31 7.20 15.45 -5.49
N HIS A 32 7.76 14.29 -5.86
CA HIS A 32 7.73 13.74 -7.22
C HIS A 32 6.49 12.87 -7.52
N LYS A 33 5.50 12.78 -6.64
CA LYS A 33 4.27 11.96 -6.82
C LYS A 33 4.54 10.47 -7.13
N LEU A 34 5.63 9.91 -6.58
CA LEU A 34 6.04 8.51 -6.72
C LEU A 34 5.46 7.59 -5.65
N LEU A 35 4.80 8.14 -4.63
CA LEU A 35 4.12 7.34 -3.62
C LEU A 35 2.83 6.78 -4.20
N ASN A 36 2.60 5.48 -4.00
CA ASN A 36 1.34 4.87 -4.38
C ASN A 36 0.19 5.61 -3.70
N SER A 37 -0.69 6.19 -4.52
CA SER A 37 -1.93 6.80 -4.09
C SER A 37 -2.69 5.77 -3.26
N ASN A 38 -3.26 6.19 -2.12
CA ASN A 38 -4.22 5.36 -1.40
C ASN A 38 -5.34 5.01 -2.36
N ARG A 39 -5.37 3.76 -2.85
CA ARG A 39 -6.49 3.28 -3.63
C ARG A 39 -7.67 3.27 -2.67
N LEU A 40 -8.72 4.02 -2.98
CA LEU A 40 -10.00 3.89 -2.30
C LEU A 40 -10.45 2.44 -2.53
N ILE A 41 -10.27 1.60 -1.53
CA ILE A 41 -10.77 0.23 -1.58
C ILE A 41 -12.28 0.36 -1.43
N GLN A 42 -13.00 0.21 -2.53
CA GLN A 42 -14.45 0.20 -2.53
C GLN A 42 -14.90 -1.12 -1.89
N ARG A 43 -15.12 -1.09 -0.57
CA ARG A 43 -15.54 -2.26 0.19
C ARG A 43 -16.99 -2.55 -0.20
N GLN A 44 -17.23 -3.72 -0.78
CA GLN A 44 -18.59 -4.19 -1.04
C GLN A 44 -19.35 -4.34 0.30
N PRO A 45 -20.63 -3.99 0.37
CA PRO A 45 -21.43 -4.18 1.57
C PRO A 45 -21.50 -5.68 1.93
N ARG A 46 -21.45 -5.99 3.22
CA ARG A 46 -21.60 -7.37 3.71
C ARG A 46 -23.03 -7.82 3.47
N LEU A 47 -23.23 -8.77 2.56
CA LEU A 47 -24.51 -9.47 2.42
C LEU A 47 -24.68 -10.40 3.63
N TRP A 48 -25.47 -9.95 4.60
CA TRP A 48 -25.91 -10.80 5.70
C TRP A 48 -26.98 -11.74 5.15
N VAL A 49 -26.63 -13.00 4.94
CA VAL A 49 -27.59 -14.04 4.57
C VAL A 49 -28.32 -14.45 5.84
N ALA A 50 -29.40 -13.75 6.17
CA ALA A 50 -30.38 -14.22 7.15
C ALA A 50 -31.33 -15.18 6.43
N GLY A 51 -31.28 -16.46 6.78
CA GLY A 51 -32.26 -17.44 6.34
C GLY A 51 -31.80 -18.33 5.19
N THR A 52 -30.89 -19.26 5.47
CA THR A 52 -31.04 -20.60 4.88
C THR A 52 -32.06 -21.36 5.71
N SER A 53 -33.34 -20.97 5.62
CA SER A 53 -34.41 -21.90 5.93
C SER A 53 -34.46 -22.88 4.76
N SER A 54 -33.86 -24.05 4.94
CA SER A 54 -33.96 -25.18 4.02
C SER A 54 -35.43 -25.39 3.63
N PRO A 55 -35.76 -25.62 2.35
CA PRO A 55 -37.14 -25.86 1.95
C PRO A 55 -37.57 -27.21 2.53
N THR A 56 -38.55 -27.18 3.44
CA THR A 56 -39.14 -28.37 4.05
C THR A 56 -39.87 -29.18 2.97
N ARG A 57 -39.63 -30.50 2.94
CA ARG A 57 -40.37 -31.46 2.11
C ARG A 57 -41.43 -32.15 2.96
#